data_AF-A0A1D7TL47-F1
#
_entry.id   AF-A0A1D7TL47-F1
#
_cell.length_a   1.000
_cell.length_b   1.000
_cell.length_c   1.000
_cell.angle_alpha   90.00
_cell.angle_beta   90.00
_cell.angle_gamma   90.00
#
_symmetry.space_group_name_H-M   'P 1'
#
loop_
_entity.id
_entity.type
_entity.pdbx_description
1 polymer ?
#
loop_
_entity_poly.entity_id
_entity_poly.type
_entity_poly.pdbx_seq_one_letter_code
_entity_poly.pdbx_strand_id
1 'polypeptide(L)'
;MRTLMTTILLFATLMLSGCAPKEVNLATINPVLSPAPNQIIAVYDPDRDTIMFHEFSLKNSVLVEQTWGKVLPFRVEFMDLWVTGLGHDIRRLTNGNAETIKEALLYDAALQGMQTLHVNQKDYIIDYEFARDMQSAIDRYEEKMKRYERDREFPRIINH
;
A
#
# COMPACT_ATOMS: atom_id res chain seq x y z
N MET A 1 -41.36 -3.71 9.23
CA MET A 1 -40.51 -4.90 8.93
C MET A 1 -40.04 -4.95 7.48
N ARG A 2 -40.92 -4.78 6.49
CA ARG A 2 -40.58 -4.89 5.06
C ARG A 2 -39.52 -3.88 4.57
N THR A 3 -39.57 -2.65 5.08
CA THR A 3 -38.62 -1.56 4.77
C THR A 3 -37.25 -1.75 5.43
N LEU A 4 -37.21 -2.26 6.67
CA LEU A 4 -35.98 -2.53 7.42
C LEU A 4 -35.13 -3.64 6.75
N MET A 5 -35.82 -4.65 6.23
CA MET A 5 -35.19 -5.79 5.55
C MET A 5 -34.59 -5.38 4.20
N THR A 6 -35.26 -4.48 3.45
CA THR A 6 -34.71 -3.91 2.20
C THR A 6 -33.49 -3.01 2.45
N THR A 7 -33.45 -2.22 3.52
CA THR A 7 -32.29 -1.39 3.85
C THR A 7 -31.06 -2.21 4.25
N ILE A 8 -31.25 -3.32 4.98
CA ILE A 8 -30.14 -4.22 5.33
C ILE A 8 -29.60 -4.94 4.08
N LEU A 9 -30.49 -5.35 3.17
CA LEU A 9 -30.09 -5.99 1.92
C LEU A 9 -29.29 -5.04 1.00
N LEU A 10 -29.67 -3.76 0.94
CA LEU A 10 -28.97 -2.74 0.15
C LEU A 10 -27.58 -2.41 0.74
N PHE A 11 -27.45 -2.45 2.07
CA PHE A 11 -26.16 -2.27 2.74
C PHE A 11 -25.24 -3.48 2.52
N ALA A 12 -25.80 -4.70 2.49
CA ALA A 12 -25.06 -5.92 2.21
C ALA A 12 -24.53 -5.98 0.77
N THR A 13 -25.26 -5.45 -0.22
CA THR A 13 -24.77 -5.37 -1.61
C THR A 13 -23.67 -4.34 -1.80
N LEU A 14 -23.70 -3.22 -1.06
CA LEU A 14 -22.61 -2.22 -1.04
C LEU A 14 -21.34 -2.72 -0.35
N MET A 15 -21.45 -3.61 0.65
CA MET A 15 -20.29 -4.22 1.31
C MET A 15 -19.60 -5.30 0.47
N LEU A 16 -20.28 -5.82 -0.56
CA LEU A 16 -19.76 -6.84 -1.48
C LEU A 16 -19.15 -6.27 -2.77
N SER A 17 -19.17 -4.95 -2.96
CA SER A 17 -18.38 -4.29 -4.01
C SER A 17 -16.92 -4.18 -3.56
N GLY A 18 -16.24 -5.32 -3.43
CA GLY A 18 -14.77 -5.32 -3.48
C GLY A 18 -14.30 -4.73 -4.81
N CYS A 19 -13.07 -4.23 -4.86
CA CYS A 19 -12.48 -3.76 -6.12
C CYS A 19 -12.61 -4.87 -7.18
N ALA A 20 -13.49 -4.67 -8.15
CA ALA A 20 -13.74 -5.68 -9.17
C ALA A 20 -12.48 -5.86 -10.00
N PRO A 21 -12.04 -7.10 -10.27
CA PRO A 21 -10.90 -7.32 -11.15
C PRO A 21 -11.22 -6.74 -12.52
N LYS A 22 -10.32 -5.87 -13.01
CA LYS A 22 -10.45 -5.20 -14.31
C LYS A 22 -9.69 -6.01 -15.36
N GLU A 23 -10.18 -6.01 -16.60
CA GLU A 23 -9.43 -6.56 -17.72
C GLU A 23 -8.15 -5.74 -17.96
N VAL A 24 -7.03 -6.44 -18.20
CA VAL A 24 -5.73 -5.78 -18.41
C VAL A 24 -5.68 -5.18 -19.81
N ASN A 25 -5.55 -3.86 -19.87
CA ASN A 25 -5.22 -3.19 -21.12
C ASN A 25 -3.70 -3.17 -21.33
N LEU A 26 -3.19 -4.13 -22.11
CA LEU A 26 -1.76 -4.25 -22.41
C LEU A 26 -1.17 -2.99 -23.07
N ALA A 27 -1.98 -2.16 -23.74
CA ALA A 27 -1.50 -0.90 -24.32
C ALA A 27 -1.14 0.16 -23.26
N THR A 28 -1.64 0.00 -22.04
CA THR A 28 -1.30 0.88 -20.91
C THR A 28 -0.13 0.38 -20.08
N ILE A 29 0.28 -0.88 -20.26
CA ILE A 29 1.41 -1.47 -19.54
C ILE A 29 2.71 -1.08 -20.26
N ASN A 30 3.75 -0.80 -19.48
CA ASN A 30 5.08 -0.56 -20.01
C ASN A 30 5.53 -1.75 -20.89
N PRO A 31 5.85 -1.53 -22.17
CA PRO A 31 6.12 -2.61 -23.13
C PRO A 31 7.37 -3.44 -22.80
N VAL A 32 8.23 -2.95 -21.90
CA VAL A 32 9.38 -3.73 -21.39
C VAL A 32 8.92 -4.84 -20.42
N LEU A 33 7.71 -4.71 -19.88
CA LEU A 33 7.11 -5.68 -18.98
C LEU A 33 6.13 -6.58 -19.75
N SER A 34 6.10 -7.85 -19.37
CA SER A 34 5.10 -8.80 -19.86
C SER A 34 4.39 -9.44 -18.66
N PRO A 35 3.27 -8.87 -18.20
CA PRO A 35 2.54 -9.41 -17.05
C PRO A 35 2.11 -10.84 -17.30
N ALA A 36 2.45 -11.73 -16.38
CA ALA A 36 2.11 -13.15 -16.44
C ALA A 36 1.00 -13.50 -15.45
N PRO A 37 0.20 -14.55 -15.69
CA PRO A 37 -0.73 -15.06 -14.69
C PRO A 37 -0.01 -15.46 -13.39
N ASN A 38 -0.66 -15.21 -12.26
CA ASN A 38 -0.15 -15.44 -10.90
C ASN A 38 1.09 -14.59 -10.55
N GLN A 39 1.29 -13.48 -11.24
CA GLN A 39 2.34 -12.51 -10.94
C GLN A 39 1.76 -11.38 -10.10
N ILE A 40 2.50 -10.95 -9.08
CA ILE A 40 2.22 -9.73 -8.32
C ILE A 40 3.35 -8.75 -8.59
N ILE A 41 3.02 -7.54 -9.02
CA ILE A 41 3.97 -6.44 -9.20
C ILE A 41 3.66 -5.38 -8.14
N ALA A 42 4.66 -5.01 -7.36
CA ALA A 42 4.56 -3.91 -6.41
C ALA A 42 5.06 -2.62 -7.07
N VAL A 43 4.37 -1.51 -6.82
CA VAL A 43 4.72 -0.18 -7.31
C VAL A 43 4.58 0.87 -6.21
N TYR A 44 5.35 1.95 -6.33
CA TYR A 44 5.19 3.17 -5.57
C TYR A 44 4.70 4.30 -6.49
N ASP A 45 3.54 4.86 -6.15
CA ASP A 45 2.99 6.08 -6.76
C ASP A 45 3.28 7.29 -5.85
N PRO A 46 4.20 8.20 -6.21
CA PRO A 46 4.55 9.37 -5.42
C PRO A 46 3.54 10.51 -5.53
N ASP A 47 2.70 10.53 -6.58
CA ASP A 47 1.68 11.56 -6.75
C ASP A 47 0.51 11.31 -5.77
N ARG A 48 0.28 10.04 -5.41
CA ARG A 48 -0.74 9.61 -4.43
C ARG A 48 -0.18 9.19 -3.07
N ASP A 49 1.15 9.15 -2.94
CA ASP A 49 1.84 8.59 -1.79
C ASP A 49 1.29 7.21 -1.41
N THR A 50 1.33 6.27 -2.36
CA THR A 50 0.78 4.92 -2.18
C THR A 50 1.73 3.83 -2.63
N ILE A 51 1.83 2.79 -1.82
CA ILE A 51 2.35 1.48 -2.23
C ILE A 51 1.17 0.70 -2.79
N MET A 52 1.26 0.22 -4.03
CA MET A 52 0.22 -0.58 -4.68
C MET A 52 0.77 -1.93 -5.12
N PHE A 53 -0.06 -2.95 -5.05
CA PHE A 53 0.20 -4.30 -5.54
C PHE A 53 -0.79 -4.59 -6.65
N HIS A 54 -0.26 -5.06 -7.78
CA HIS A 54 -1.01 -5.43 -8.97
C HIS A 54 -0.90 -6.94 -9.14
N GLU A 55 -1.96 -7.67 -8.84
CA GLU A 55 -2.05 -9.12 -9.06
C GLU A 55 -2.70 -9.41 -10.39
N PHE A 56 -1.96 -10.12 -11.23
CA PHE A 56 -2.40 -10.56 -12.54
C PHE A 56 -2.87 -12.01 -12.43
N SER A 57 -4.11 -12.27 -12.81
CA SER A 57 -4.68 -13.62 -12.81
C SER A 57 -5.43 -13.88 -14.12
N LEU A 58 -5.67 -15.16 -14.43
CA LEU A 58 -6.36 -15.56 -15.65
C LEU A 58 -7.82 -15.89 -15.31
N LYS A 59 -8.77 -15.17 -15.92
CA LYS A 59 -10.20 -15.40 -15.73
C LYS A 59 -10.87 -15.52 -17.10
N ASN A 60 -11.49 -16.67 -17.38
CA ASN A 60 -12.13 -16.96 -18.67
C ASN A 60 -11.18 -16.74 -19.88
N SER A 61 -9.91 -17.11 -19.76
CA SER A 61 -8.86 -16.90 -20.78
C SER A 61 -8.48 -15.44 -21.05
N VAL A 62 -8.93 -14.52 -20.20
CA VAL A 62 -8.55 -13.10 -20.22
C VAL A 62 -7.67 -12.79 -19.02
N LEU A 63 -6.62 -12.00 -19.21
CA LEU A 63 -5.79 -11.51 -18.12
C LEU A 63 -6.54 -10.41 -17.38
N VAL A 64 -6.74 -10.59 -16.08
CA VAL A 64 -7.39 -9.62 -15.20
C VAL A 64 -6.43 -9.17 -14.13
N GLU A 65 -6.60 -7.93 -13.70
CA GLU A 65 -5.79 -7.27 -12.67
C GLU A 65 -6.67 -6.95 -11.46
N GLN A 66 -6.18 -7.36 -10.29
CA GLN A 66 -6.70 -6.93 -9.00
C GLN A 66 -5.66 -6.06 -8.32
N THR A 67 -6.10 -4.99 -7.68
CA THR A 67 -5.21 -4.06 -6.99
C THR A 67 -5.57 -3.92 -5.53
N TRP A 68 -4.56 -3.78 -4.69
CA TRP A 68 -4.67 -3.36 -3.29
C TRP A 68 -3.43 -2.55 -2.94
N GLY A 69 -3.41 -1.92 -1.76
CA GLY A 69 -2.26 -1.11 -1.39
C GLY A 69 -2.43 -0.40 -0.06
N LYS A 70 -1.45 0.45 0.21
CA LYS A 70 -1.33 1.25 1.43
C LYS A 70 -1.01 2.70 1.06
N VAL A 71 -1.84 3.62 1.51
CA VAL A 71 -1.54 5.05 1.50
C VAL A 71 -0.53 5.33 2.62
N LEU A 72 0.51 6.09 2.31
CA LEU A 72 1.51 6.50 3.30
C LEU A 72 0.87 7.45 4.32
N PRO A 73 1.31 7.42 5.59
CA PRO A 73 0.81 8.31 6.62
C PRO A 73 1.06 9.79 6.26
N PHE A 74 0.02 10.61 6.44
CA PHE A 74 0.07 12.05 6.17
C PHE A 74 0.90 12.76 7.23
N ARG A 75 2.21 12.84 6.98
CA ARG A 75 3.27 13.36 7.86
C ARG A 75 3.66 12.37 8.96
N VAL A 76 4.96 12.11 9.02
CA VAL A 76 5.61 11.40 10.11
C VAL A 76 6.64 12.35 10.68
N GLU A 77 6.46 12.77 11.93
CA GLU A 77 7.45 13.64 12.57
C GLU A 77 8.74 12.86 12.83
N PHE A 78 9.88 13.55 12.77
CA PHE A 78 11.17 12.91 13.02
C PHE A 78 11.21 12.21 14.37
N MET A 79 10.64 12.81 15.42
CA MET A 79 10.57 12.18 16.74
C MET A 79 9.71 10.91 16.74
N ASP A 80 8.59 10.92 16.02
CA ASP A 80 7.69 9.77 15.93
C ASP A 80 8.34 8.60 15.19
N LEU A 81 9.18 8.85 14.18
CA LEU A 81 9.96 7.80 13.51
C LEU A 81 10.78 6.97 14.49
N TRP A 82 11.43 7.60 15.46
CA TRP A 82 12.32 6.93 16.39
C TRP A 82 11.56 6.27 17.55
N VAL A 83 10.55 6.94 18.09
CA VAL A 83 9.73 6.39 19.19
C VAL A 83 8.95 5.16 18.74
N THR A 84 8.43 5.18 17.51
CA THR A 84 7.67 4.04 16.96
C THR A 84 8.58 2.94 16.42
N GLY A 85 9.87 3.22 16.20
CA GLY A 85 10.82 2.29 15.57
C GLY A 85 10.76 2.26 14.05
N LEU A 86 9.88 3.05 13.41
CA LEU A 86 9.77 3.15 11.96
C LEU A 86 11.08 3.63 11.31
N GLY A 87 11.79 4.57 11.93
CA GLY A 87 13.10 5.03 11.45
C GLY A 87 14.15 3.91 11.44
N HIS A 88 14.14 3.02 12.44
CA HIS A 88 15.01 1.85 12.45
C HIS A 88 14.65 0.85 11.35
N ASP A 89 13.35 0.62 11.13
CA ASP A 89 12.88 -0.25 10.05
C ASP A 89 13.28 0.29 8.67
N ILE A 90 13.08 1.59 8.40
CA ILE A 90 13.49 2.24 7.15
C ILE A 90 14.99 2.06 6.90
N ARG A 91 15.82 2.35 7.90
CA ARG A 91 17.27 2.18 7.76
C ARG A 91 17.67 0.73 7.56
N ARG A 92 17.01 -0.22 8.24
CA ARG A 92 17.27 -1.65 8.04
C ARG A 92 16.91 -2.10 6.63
N LEU A 93 15.72 -1.72 6.13
CA LEU A 93 15.24 -2.11 4.81
C LEU A 93 16.07 -1.52 3.67
N THR A 94 16.68 -0.36 3.89
CA THR A 94 17.48 0.35 2.87
C THR A 94 18.98 0.23 3.09
N ASN A 95 19.45 -0.57 4.05
CA ASN A 95 20.85 -0.61 4.48
C ASN A 95 21.43 0.78 4.80
N GLY A 96 20.60 1.67 5.36
CA GLY A 96 20.96 3.02 5.79
C GLY A 96 20.93 4.09 4.71
N ASN A 97 20.41 3.81 3.51
CA ASN A 97 20.38 4.76 2.40
C ASN A 97 19.16 5.71 2.40
N ALA A 98 18.21 5.51 3.32
CA ALA A 98 17.05 6.38 3.46
C ALA A 98 16.74 6.70 4.93
N GLU A 99 16.15 7.88 5.15
CA GLU A 99 15.69 8.32 6.47
C GLU A 99 14.16 8.46 6.52
N THR A 100 13.51 8.63 5.38
CA THR A 100 12.05 8.71 5.25
C THR A 100 11.46 7.56 4.44
N ILE A 101 10.14 7.32 4.59
CA ILE A 101 9.43 6.29 3.82
C ILE A 101 9.55 6.56 2.31
N LYS A 102 9.39 7.82 1.89
CA LYS A 102 9.43 8.21 0.48
C LYS A 102 10.82 7.98 -0.12
N GLU A 103 11.87 8.39 0.60
CA GLU A 103 13.24 8.13 0.17
C GLU A 103 13.52 6.64 0.07
N ALA A 104 12.99 5.83 0.99
CA ALA A 104 13.17 4.38 0.95
C ALA A 104 12.50 3.75 -0.28
N LEU A 105 11.28 4.16 -0.60
CA LEU A 105 10.54 3.68 -1.76
C LEU A 105 11.20 4.13 -3.08
N LEU A 106 11.68 5.38 -3.16
CA LEU A 106 12.41 5.88 -4.32
C LEU A 106 13.80 5.24 -4.46
N TYR A 107 14.47 4.95 -3.35
CA TYR A 107 15.74 4.22 -3.35
C TYR A 107 15.56 2.82 -3.93
N ASP A 108 14.55 2.08 -3.47
CA ASP A 108 14.27 0.74 -4.00
C ASP A 108 13.83 0.80 -5.48
N ALA A 109 12.98 1.76 -5.84
CA ALA A 109 12.63 2.01 -7.24
C ALA A 109 13.86 2.29 -8.12
N ALA A 110 14.85 3.01 -7.58
CA ALA A 110 16.11 3.25 -8.29
C ALA A 110 16.92 1.96 -8.48
N LEU A 111 16.90 1.04 -7.51
CA LEU A 111 17.51 -0.30 -7.65
C LEU A 111 16.81 -1.13 -8.74
N GLN A 112 15.50 -0.95 -8.92
CA GLN A 112 14.73 -1.55 -10.02
C GLN A 112 14.87 -0.79 -11.35
N GLY A 113 15.71 0.24 -11.41
CA GLY A 113 15.96 1.03 -12.63
C GLY A 113 14.88 2.07 -12.95
N MET A 114 14.09 2.48 -11.96
CA MET A 114 12.99 3.46 -12.11
C MET A 114 11.98 3.08 -13.19
N GLN A 115 11.77 1.78 -13.40
CA GLN A 115 10.78 1.28 -14.36
C GLN A 115 9.37 1.59 -13.85
N THR A 116 8.50 2.06 -14.73
CA THR A 116 7.08 2.25 -14.40
C THR A 116 6.28 1.03 -14.85
N LEU A 117 5.23 0.67 -14.11
CA LEU A 117 4.33 -0.41 -14.54
C LEU A 117 3.45 0.06 -15.71
N HIS A 118 2.93 1.28 -15.65
CA HIS A 118 2.10 1.84 -16.72
C HIS A 118 2.84 2.91 -17.53
N VAL A 119 2.48 3.01 -18.81
CA VAL A 119 2.98 4.05 -19.72
C VAL A 119 2.38 5.40 -19.31
N ASN A 120 3.21 6.45 -19.27
CA ASN A 120 2.83 7.81 -18.90
C ASN A 120 2.27 7.96 -17.46
N GLN A 121 2.56 7.01 -16.57
CA GLN A 121 2.26 7.12 -15.14
C GLN A 121 3.55 7.06 -14.33
N LYS A 122 3.52 7.61 -13.11
CA LYS A 122 4.66 7.57 -12.18
C LYS A 122 4.47 6.46 -11.13
N ASP A 123 4.23 5.24 -11.58
CA ASP A 123 4.05 4.08 -10.72
C ASP A 123 5.30 3.20 -10.78
N TYR A 124 6.32 3.61 -10.04
CA TYR A 124 7.63 2.99 -10.10
C TYR A 124 7.61 1.59 -9.49
N ILE A 125 8.07 0.60 -10.23
CA ILE A 125 8.24 -0.77 -9.76
C ILE A 125 9.23 -0.77 -8.60
N ILE A 126 8.85 -1.46 -7.54
CA ILE A 126 9.66 -1.74 -6.36
C ILE A 126 9.68 -3.25 -6.11
N ASP A 127 10.69 -3.73 -5.40
CA ASP A 127 10.78 -5.13 -5.01
C ASP A 127 9.57 -5.51 -4.15
N TYR A 128 8.99 -6.69 -4.44
CA TYR A 128 7.78 -7.15 -3.78
C TYR A 128 7.97 -7.40 -2.28
N GLU A 129 9.08 -8.03 -1.89
CA GLU A 129 9.37 -8.34 -0.49
C GLU A 129 9.66 -7.05 0.27
N PHE A 130 10.43 -6.13 -0.32
CA PHE A 130 10.64 -4.78 0.21
C PHE A 130 9.32 -4.03 0.42
N ALA A 131 8.43 -4.00 -0.58
CA ALA A 131 7.14 -3.32 -0.51
C ALA A 131 6.26 -3.87 0.62
N ARG A 132 6.20 -5.20 0.76
CA ARG A 132 5.43 -5.87 1.81
C ARG A 132 5.99 -5.58 3.21
N ASP A 133 7.32 -5.60 3.34
CA ASP A 133 7.99 -5.32 4.61
C ASP A 133 7.84 -3.85 5.01
N MET A 134 7.88 -2.94 4.04
CA MET A 134 7.62 -1.51 4.23
C MET A 134 6.17 -1.26 4.66
N GLN A 135 5.19 -1.86 3.98
CA GLN A 135 3.78 -1.78 4.38
C GLN A 135 3.61 -2.27 5.84
N SER A 136 4.25 -3.38 6.19
CA SER A 136 4.21 -3.92 7.55
C SER A 136 4.83 -2.96 8.58
N ALA A 137 5.92 -2.26 8.23
CA ALA A 137 6.52 -1.25 9.08
C ALA A 137 5.60 -0.04 9.30
N ILE A 138 4.92 0.41 8.24
CA ILE A 138 3.94 1.49 8.30
C ILE A 138 2.74 1.09 9.17
N ASP A 139 2.21 -0.12 9.01
CA ASP A 139 1.08 -0.61 9.81
C ASP A 139 1.43 -0.65 11.31
N ARG A 140 2.64 -1.11 11.66
CA ARG A 140 3.13 -1.07 13.04
C ARG A 140 3.28 0.36 13.58
N TYR A 141 3.74 1.28 12.74
CA TYR A 141 3.82 2.71 13.08
C TYR A 141 2.43 3.27 13.41
N GLU A 142 1.46 3.11 12.52
CA GLU A 142 0.11 3.63 12.69
C GLU A 142 -0.57 3.03 13.93
N GLU A 143 -0.38 1.75 14.20
CA GLU A 143 -0.92 1.11 15.40
C GLU A 143 -0.32 1.72 16.68
N LYS A 144 0.99 2.01 16.69
CA LYS A 144 1.66 2.67 17.81
C LYS A 144 1.17 4.11 17.99
N MET A 145 1.04 4.88 16.91
CA MET A 145 0.52 6.24 16.97
C MET A 145 -0.93 6.27 17.47
N LYS A 146 -1.78 5.36 16.98
CA LYS A 146 -3.16 5.22 17.46
C LYS A 146 -3.24 4.87 18.96
N ARG A 147 -2.28 4.09 19.48
CA ARG A 147 -2.18 3.84 20.93
C ARG A 147 -1.77 5.10 21.68
N TYR A 148 -0.73 5.79 21.20
CA TYR A 148 -0.23 7.01 21.81
C TYR A 148 -1.28 8.12 21.86
N GLU A 149 -2.02 8.34 20.77
CA GLU A 149 -3.12 9.31 20.70
C GLU A 149 -4.24 8.94 21.68
N ARG A 150 -4.63 7.66 21.75
CA ARG A 150 -5.64 7.19 22.71
C ARG A 150 -5.24 7.43 24.15
N ASP A 151 -3.98 7.13 24.51
CA ASP A 151 -3.47 7.31 25.86
C ASP A 151 -3.38 8.80 26.22
N ARG A 152 -3.07 9.66 25.24
CA ARG A 152 -3.07 11.12 25.38
C ARG A 152 -4.48 11.70 25.54
N GLU A 153 -5.48 11.16 24.84
CA GLU A 153 -6.88 11.58 24.94
C GLU A 153 -7.57 11.10 26.24
N PHE A 154 -7.17 9.93 26.76
CA PHE A 154 -7.72 9.34 27.98
C PHE A 154 -6.67 9.06 29.07
N PRO A 155 -5.96 10.08 29.57
CA PRO A 155 -4.82 9.89 30.49
C PRO A 155 -5.21 9.37 31.89
N ARG A 156 -6.50 9.17 32.18
CA ARG A 156 -7.04 8.95 33.54
C ARG A 156 -7.82 7.65 33.76
N ILE A 157 -7.89 6.72 32.80
CA ILE A 157 -8.60 5.43 33.00
C ILE A 157 -7.64 4.29 33.41
N ILE A 158 -6.32 4.47 33.27
CA ILE A 158 -5.32 3.41 33.54
C ILE A 158 -4.76 3.45 34.97
N ASN A 159 -5.04 4.52 35.74
CA ASN A 159 -4.67 4.62 37.15
C ASN A 159 -5.89 4.43 38.06
N HIS A 160 -6.39 3.20 38.19
CA HIS A 160 -7.09 2.71 39.38
C HIS A 160 -7.02 1.18 39.46
#